data_AF-A0A952FEQ1-F1
#
_entry.id   AF-A0A952FEQ1-F1
#
_cell.length_a   1.000
_cell.length_b   1.000
_cell.length_c   1.000
_cell.angle_alpha   90.00
_cell.angle_beta   90.00
_cell.angle_gamma   90.00
#
_symmetry.space_group_name_H-M   'P 1'
#
loop_
_entity.id
_entity.type
_entity.pdbx_description
1 polymer ?
#
loop_
_entity_poly.entity_id
_entity_poly.type
_entity_poly.pdbx_seq_one_letter_code
_entity_poly.pdbx_strand_id
1 'polypeptide(L)'
;PALNLAREMARNRERYTFLRWASAALKGVRVHPPGTGIMHTINLEQLASVVTTEVRDGATWFVPDMMIGTDSHTPMVNGIGVLGWGVGGLEAQTVMFGMPIVLRIPEVIGVRLTGRLPAGVLSTDLALVVTHRLRKLGVAGEFVEFYGPGVSTLTAGDRAVVANMAPEYGATTGYFPIDAATLEYLRSTGRSEEAIALVEGYARRTSLWFDPVESPVYTRVLEIDLAEVGMHVAGPRRPQDLHQFWETGPVLRKLEGGAQAAHPIAIAAITSCTNTSDPRLLVAAGLVARKARALGLEVPEGVKTSLAPGSPAAARYLERSGLDQDLATLGFDIVG
;
A
#
# COMPACT_ATOMS: atom_id res chain seq x y z
N PRO A 1 6.88 -14.40 16.54
CA PRO A 1 5.43 -14.07 16.57
C PRO A 1 4.63 -14.48 17.84
N ALA A 2 4.69 -15.74 18.31
CA ALA A 2 3.77 -16.27 19.35
C ALA A 2 3.73 -15.46 20.66
N LEU A 3 4.88 -15.00 21.16
CA LEU A 3 4.95 -14.20 22.39
C LEU A 3 4.21 -12.86 22.26
N ASN A 4 4.33 -12.19 21.11
CA ASN A 4 3.67 -10.90 20.86
C ASN A 4 2.15 -11.09 20.74
N LEU A 5 1.71 -12.11 20.02
CA LEU A 5 0.29 -12.45 19.89
C LEU A 5 -0.34 -12.79 21.25
N ALA A 6 0.35 -13.56 22.09
CA ALA A 6 -0.12 -13.86 23.44
C ALA A 6 -0.29 -12.59 24.30
N ARG A 7 0.68 -11.67 24.24
CA ARG A 7 0.62 -10.37 24.93
C ARG A 7 -0.50 -9.48 24.38
N GLU A 8 -0.71 -9.47 23.07
CA GLU A 8 -1.79 -8.74 22.42
C GLU A 8 -3.15 -9.26 22.89
N MET A 9 -3.37 -10.58 22.90
CA MET A 9 -4.62 -11.19 23.38
C MET A 9 -4.86 -10.91 24.86
N ALA A 10 -3.81 -10.95 25.68
CA ALA A 10 -3.93 -10.66 27.11
C ALA A 10 -4.32 -9.19 27.36
N ARG A 11 -3.68 -8.25 26.67
CA ARG A 11 -3.89 -6.79 26.87
C ARG A 11 -5.22 -6.29 26.30
N ASN A 12 -5.71 -6.89 25.21
CA ASN A 12 -6.88 -6.41 24.48
C ASN A 12 -8.12 -7.32 24.61
N ARG A 13 -8.13 -8.24 25.59
CA ARG A 13 -9.19 -9.25 25.76
C ARG A 13 -10.60 -8.66 25.75
N GLU A 14 -10.82 -7.58 26.50
CA GLU A 14 -12.13 -6.93 26.58
C GLU A 14 -12.56 -6.34 25.22
N ARG A 15 -11.64 -5.61 24.56
CA ARG A 15 -11.87 -4.99 23.24
C ARG A 15 -12.22 -6.04 22.17
N TYR A 16 -11.50 -7.16 22.13
CA TYR A 16 -11.81 -8.22 21.16
C TYR A 16 -13.11 -8.95 21.49
N THR A 17 -13.44 -9.12 22.77
CA THR A 17 -14.74 -9.66 23.19
C THR A 17 -15.88 -8.75 22.72
N PHE A 18 -15.74 -7.43 22.89
CA PHE A 18 -16.70 -6.45 22.41
C PHE A 18 -16.87 -6.48 20.88
N LEU A 19 -15.78 -6.49 20.12
CA LEU A 19 -15.85 -6.57 18.65
C LEU A 19 -16.49 -7.88 18.17
N ARG A 20 -16.21 -8.99 18.85
CA ARG A 20 -16.83 -10.29 18.55
C ARG A 20 -18.34 -10.27 18.81
N TRP A 21 -18.77 -9.68 19.93
CA TRP A 21 -20.18 -9.45 20.21
C TRP A 21 -20.82 -8.59 19.11
N ALA A 22 -20.17 -7.48 18.71
CA ALA A 22 -20.69 -6.57 17.69
C ALA A 22 -20.87 -7.28 16.34
N SER A 23 -19.91 -8.12 15.92
CA SER A 23 -20.02 -8.91 14.69
C SER A 23 -21.16 -9.93 14.71
N ALA A 24 -21.54 -10.41 15.90
CA ALA A 24 -22.68 -11.33 16.07
C ALA A 24 -24.02 -10.60 16.19
N ALA A 25 -24.03 -9.40 16.77
CA ALA A 25 -25.23 -8.62 17.04
C ALA A 25 -25.67 -7.73 15.86
N LEU A 26 -24.73 -7.25 15.04
CA LEU A 26 -25.00 -6.29 13.98
C LEU A 26 -24.98 -6.95 12.59
N LYS A 27 -26.00 -6.67 11.78
CA LYS A 27 -26.06 -7.12 10.39
C LYS A 27 -25.03 -6.36 9.54
N GLY A 28 -24.32 -7.08 8.66
CA GLY A 28 -23.33 -6.49 7.76
C GLY A 28 -21.98 -6.17 8.40
N VAL A 29 -21.80 -6.44 9.69
CA VAL A 29 -20.51 -6.26 10.38
C VAL A 29 -19.75 -7.58 10.40
N ARG A 30 -18.60 -7.61 9.72
CA ARG A 30 -17.65 -8.73 9.76
C ARG A 30 -16.37 -8.30 10.46
N VAL A 31 -15.95 -9.04 11.47
CA VAL A 31 -14.69 -8.81 12.17
C VAL A 31 -13.67 -9.87 11.77
N HIS A 32 -12.53 -9.41 11.27
CA HIS A 32 -11.37 -10.27 11.02
C HIS A 32 -10.58 -10.45 12.32
N PRO A 33 -10.29 -11.70 12.75
CA PRO A 33 -9.62 -11.93 14.02
C PRO A 33 -8.15 -11.46 13.99
N PRO A 34 -7.54 -11.18 15.15
CA PRO A 34 -6.12 -10.84 15.24
C PRO A 34 -5.21 -11.90 14.61
N GLY A 35 -4.09 -11.48 14.04
CA GLY A 35 -3.14 -12.37 13.35
C GLY A 35 -3.54 -12.75 11.92
N THR A 36 -4.60 -12.15 11.36
CA THR A 36 -5.02 -12.39 9.96
C THR A 36 -4.33 -11.50 8.93
N GLY A 37 -3.55 -10.51 9.38
CA GLY A 37 -2.84 -9.55 8.54
C GLY A 37 -3.26 -8.10 8.79
N ILE A 38 -2.69 -7.19 8.01
CA ILE A 38 -3.01 -5.77 8.03
C ILE A 38 -4.24 -5.52 7.18
N MET A 39 -5.18 -4.69 7.66
CA MET A 39 -6.49 -4.47 7.02
C MET A 39 -6.40 -4.12 5.54
N HIS A 40 -5.49 -3.21 5.16
CA HIS A 40 -5.34 -2.80 3.76
C HIS A 40 -4.81 -3.92 2.86
N THR A 41 -3.94 -4.77 3.38
CA THR A 41 -3.46 -5.96 2.66
C THR A 41 -4.57 -6.98 2.52
N ILE A 42 -5.33 -7.26 3.59
CA ILE A 42 -6.50 -8.15 3.54
C ILE A 42 -7.53 -7.62 2.55
N ASN A 43 -7.72 -6.31 2.51
CA ASN A 43 -8.65 -5.67 1.59
C ASN A 43 -8.24 -5.92 0.14
N LEU A 44 -7.00 -5.58 -0.23
CA LEU A 44 -6.46 -5.86 -1.56
C LEU A 44 -6.50 -7.35 -1.91
N GLU A 45 -6.09 -8.22 -0.99
CA GLU A 45 -5.95 -9.66 -1.24
C GLU A 45 -7.27 -10.43 -1.17
N GLN A 46 -8.33 -9.92 -0.54
CA GLN A 46 -9.52 -10.73 -0.28
C GLN A 46 -10.86 -10.01 -0.38
N LEU A 47 -10.94 -8.74 0.02
CA LEU A 47 -12.24 -8.05 0.19
C LEU A 47 -12.64 -7.23 -1.04
N ALA A 48 -11.67 -6.56 -1.66
CA ALA A 48 -11.88 -5.75 -2.85
C ALA A 48 -12.35 -6.62 -4.01
N SER A 49 -13.45 -6.20 -4.61
CA SER A 49 -14.11 -6.83 -5.75
C SER A 49 -13.81 -6.13 -7.07
N VAL A 50 -13.39 -4.86 -7.03
CA VAL A 50 -13.22 -3.94 -8.17
C VAL A 50 -14.54 -3.59 -8.87
N VAL A 51 -15.37 -4.59 -9.15
CA VAL A 51 -16.76 -4.43 -9.60
C VAL A 51 -17.62 -5.40 -8.82
N THR A 52 -18.70 -4.91 -8.24
CA THR A 52 -19.65 -5.70 -7.45
C THR A 52 -21.03 -5.75 -8.12
N THR A 53 -21.90 -6.61 -7.58
CA THR A 53 -23.27 -6.78 -8.04
C THR A 53 -24.26 -6.28 -7.00
N GLU A 54 -25.24 -5.49 -7.40
CA GLU A 54 -26.36 -5.06 -6.56
C GLU A 54 -27.69 -5.45 -7.20
N VAL A 55 -28.72 -5.69 -6.39
CA VAL A 55 -30.10 -5.86 -6.91
C VAL A 55 -30.84 -4.54 -6.70
N ARG A 56 -31.25 -3.89 -7.80
CA ARG A 56 -32.06 -2.67 -7.79
C ARG A 56 -33.28 -2.89 -8.68
N ASP A 57 -34.47 -2.66 -8.13
CA ASP A 57 -35.77 -2.84 -8.83
C ASP A 57 -35.94 -4.21 -9.49
N GLY A 58 -35.44 -5.27 -8.85
CA GLY A 58 -35.51 -6.65 -9.36
C GLY A 58 -34.52 -6.99 -10.48
N ALA A 59 -33.68 -6.04 -10.89
CA ALA A 59 -32.59 -6.26 -11.85
C ALA A 59 -31.24 -6.35 -11.13
N THR A 60 -30.33 -7.16 -11.67
CA THR A 60 -28.93 -7.19 -11.24
C THR A 60 -28.15 -6.09 -11.93
N TRP A 61 -27.57 -5.20 -11.14
CA TRP A 61 -26.70 -4.11 -11.57
C TRP A 61 -25.25 -4.48 -11.30
N PHE A 62 -24.37 -4.17 -12.24
CA PHE A 62 -22.94 -4.13 -12.02
C PHE A 62 -22.54 -2.71 -11.66
N VAL A 63 -21.83 -2.53 -10.56
CA VAL A 63 -21.42 -1.23 -10.04
C VAL A 63 -19.95 -1.27 -9.67
N PRO A 64 -19.21 -0.15 -9.81
CA PRO A 64 -17.82 -0.13 -9.42
C PRO A 64 -17.72 -0.27 -7.90
N ASP A 65 -16.73 -1.01 -7.44
CA ASP A 65 -16.42 -1.08 -6.03
C ASP A 65 -15.88 0.27 -5.55
N MET A 66 -16.39 0.73 -4.42
CA MET A 66 -15.93 1.94 -3.75
C MET A 66 -15.93 1.70 -2.25
N MET A 67 -14.98 2.31 -1.55
CA MET A 67 -14.92 2.16 -0.11
C MET A 67 -14.44 3.41 0.62
N ILE A 68 -14.92 3.53 1.85
CA ILE A 68 -14.35 4.42 2.85
C ILE A 68 -13.87 3.57 4.01
N GLY A 69 -12.79 4.00 4.66
CA GLY A 69 -12.26 3.30 5.82
C GLY A 69 -11.96 4.29 6.93
N THR A 70 -12.05 3.84 8.19
CA THR A 70 -11.65 4.65 9.36
C THR A 70 -10.13 4.64 9.58
N ASP A 71 -9.38 4.62 8.48
CA ASP A 71 -7.94 4.58 8.44
C ASP A 71 -7.47 5.41 7.24
N SER A 72 -6.46 6.25 7.44
CA SER A 72 -5.97 7.19 6.43
C SER A 72 -5.41 6.48 5.19
N HIS A 73 -4.87 5.28 5.33
CA HIS A 73 -4.20 4.53 4.27
C HIS A 73 -5.15 3.62 3.46
N THR A 74 -6.46 3.74 3.66
CA THR A 74 -7.50 3.15 2.81
C THR A 74 -7.26 3.37 1.29
N PRO A 75 -6.72 4.51 0.83
CA PRO A 75 -6.33 4.71 -0.59
C PRO A 75 -5.42 3.63 -1.20
N MET A 76 -4.79 2.78 -0.39
CA MET A 76 -4.01 1.64 -0.89
C MET A 76 -4.79 0.75 -1.87
N VAL A 77 -6.11 0.60 -1.69
CA VAL A 77 -6.96 -0.20 -2.58
C VAL A 77 -7.05 0.38 -4.00
N ASN A 78 -6.76 1.67 -4.15
CA ASN A 78 -6.86 2.34 -5.44
C ASN A 78 -5.81 1.89 -6.44
N GLY A 79 -4.77 1.18 -5.99
CA GLY A 79 -3.78 0.57 -6.89
C GLY A 79 -4.37 -0.48 -7.83
N ILE A 80 -5.57 -1.00 -7.53
CA ILE A 80 -6.33 -1.96 -8.34
C ILE A 80 -7.64 -1.36 -8.91
N GLY A 81 -7.80 -0.03 -8.92
CA GLY A 81 -8.94 0.63 -9.56
C GLY A 81 -10.23 0.70 -8.74
N VAL A 82 -10.17 0.38 -7.44
CA VAL A 82 -11.25 0.66 -6.48
C VAL A 82 -11.09 2.09 -5.97
N LEU A 83 -12.12 2.93 -6.03
CA LEU A 83 -12.02 4.28 -5.46
C LEU A 83 -12.27 4.23 -3.95
N GLY A 84 -11.26 4.55 -3.14
CA GLY A 84 -11.42 4.66 -1.70
C GLY A 84 -10.49 5.62 -0.98
N TRP A 85 -10.94 6.05 0.19
CA TRP A 85 -10.20 6.99 1.04
C TRP A 85 -10.54 6.86 2.53
N GLY A 86 -9.68 7.46 3.36
CA GLY A 86 -9.87 7.50 4.80
C GLY A 86 -10.89 8.56 5.24
N VAL A 87 -11.76 8.21 6.18
CA VAL A 87 -12.73 9.10 6.83
C VAL A 87 -12.68 8.95 8.34
N GLY A 88 -13.29 9.87 9.07
CA GLY A 88 -13.48 9.75 10.51
C GLY A 88 -14.55 8.70 10.87
N GLY A 89 -14.55 8.30 12.15
CA GLY A 89 -15.49 7.30 12.65
C GLY A 89 -16.96 7.72 12.52
N LEU A 90 -17.25 9.02 12.62
CA LEU A 90 -18.62 9.55 12.48
C LEU A 90 -19.12 9.46 11.04
N GLU A 91 -18.30 9.80 10.05
CA GLU A 91 -18.69 9.65 8.64
C GLU A 91 -18.88 8.18 8.28
N ALA A 92 -17.99 7.29 8.73
CA ALA A 92 -18.14 5.86 8.52
C ALA A 92 -19.46 5.32 9.12
N GLN A 93 -19.80 5.71 10.35
CA GLN A 93 -21.07 5.33 10.98
C GLN A 93 -22.28 5.84 10.19
N THR A 94 -22.22 7.08 9.68
CA THR A 94 -23.28 7.68 8.86
C THR A 94 -23.58 6.83 7.62
N VAL A 95 -22.55 6.36 6.93
CA VAL A 95 -22.70 5.45 5.77
C VAL A 95 -23.21 4.08 6.17
N MET A 96 -22.80 3.55 7.33
CA MET A 96 -23.34 2.29 7.85
C MET A 96 -24.84 2.37 8.12
N PHE A 97 -25.40 3.55 8.39
CA PHE A 97 -26.85 3.79 8.52
C PHE A 97 -27.55 4.06 7.17
N GLY A 98 -26.85 3.92 6.04
CA GLY A 98 -27.40 4.11 4.70
C GLY A 98 -27.49 5.57 4.26
N MET A 99 -26.85 6.49 4.99
CA MET A 99 -26.81 7.89 4.61
C MET A 99 -25.65 8.14 3.63
N PRO A 100 -25.83 8.97 2.59
CA PRO A 100 -24.76 9.29 1.66
C PRO A 100 -23.68 10.17 2.31
N ILE A 101 -22.46 10.07 1.82
CA ILE A 101 -21.42 11.08 2.09
C ILE A 101 -21.63 12.27 1.17
N VAL A 102 -21.58 13.46 1.76
CA VAL A 102 -21.54 14.71 1.01
C VAL A 102 -20.08 15.07 0.77
N LEU A 103 -19.66 15.03 -0.50
CA LEU A 103 -18.32 15.42 -0.92
C LEU A 103 -18.39 16.74 -1.70
N ARG A 104 -17.53 17.70 -1.37
CA ARG A 104 -17.25 18.82 -2.29
C ARG A 104 -16.61 18.23 -3.54
N ILE A 105 -17.12 18.56 -4.73
CA ILE A 105 -16.49 18.13 -6.00
C ILE A 105 -15.00 18.49 -5.93
N PRO A 106 -14.09 17.50 -5.91
CA PRO A 106 -12.67 17.75 -5.75
C PRO A 106 -12.06 18.17 -7.09
N GLU A 107 -10.97 18.93 -7.05
CA GLU A 107 -10.11 19.05 -8.21
C GLU A 107 -9.34 17.75 -8.40
N VAL A 108 -9.01 17.41 -9.66
CA VAL A 108 -8.25 16.20 -9.98
C VAL A 108 -6.90 16.58 -10.54
N ILE A 109 -5.85 16.14 -9.85
CA ILE A 109 -4.45 16.34 -10.23
C ILE A 109 -3.98 15.11 -11.01
N GLY A 110 -3.65 15.30 -12.27
CA GLY A 110 -3.12 14.23 -13.12
C GLY A 110 -1.63 14.06 -12.89
N VAL A 111 -1.20 12.86 -12.48
CA VAL A 111 0.22 12.49 -12.43
C VAL A 111 0.54 11.63 -13.64
N ARG A 112 1.20 12.24 -14.63
CA ARG A 112 1.62 11.56 -15.85
C ARG A 112 2.90 10.80 -15.58
N LEU A 113 2.85 9.48 -15.71
CA LEU A 113 4.00 8.61 -15.62
C LEU A 113 4.48 8.24 -17.02
N THR A 114 5.78 8.40 -17.28
CA THR A 114 6.44 7.97 -18.52
C THR A 114 7.64 7.07 -18.21
N GLY A 115 8.20 6.41 -19.22
CA GLY A 115 9.38 5.58 -19.03
C GLY A 115 9.09 4.30 -18.23
N ARG A 116 10.14 3.77 -17.57
CA ARG A 116 10.09 2.57 -16.73
C ARG A 116 11.07 2.71 -15.58
N LEU A 117 10.72 2.19 -14.41
CA LEU A 117 11.64 2.16 -13.26
C LEU A 117 12.93 1.40 -13.62
N PRO A 118 14.12 1.97 -13.31
CA PRO A 118 15.40 1.30 -13.51
C PRO A 118 15.53 0.00 -12.70
N ALA A 119 16.44 -0.87 -13.12
CA ALA A 119 16.75 -2.07 -12.36
C ALA A 119 17.28 -1.72 -10.96
N GLY A 120 16.75 -2.39 -9.93
CA GLY A 120 17.10 -2.15 -8.53
C GLY A 120 16.31 -1.03 -7.85
N VAL A 121 15.55 -0.24 -8.60
CA VAL A 121 14.61 0.76 -8.07
C VAL A 121 13.27 0.09 -7.81
N LEU A 122 12.69 0.33 -6.65
CA LEU A 122 11.48 -0.33 -6.18
C LEU A 122 10.31 0.66 -6.05
N SER A 123 9.09 0.14 -5.88
CA SER A 123 7.89 0.96 -5.75
C SER A 123 7.92 1.91 -4.55
N THR A 124 8.64 1.56 -3.48
CA THR A 124 8.89 2.47 -2.35
C THR A 124 9.60 3.74 -2.82
N ASP A 125 10.60 3.63 -3.69
CA ASP A 125 11.34 4.79 -4.20
C ASP A 125 10.42 5.71 -5.02
N LEU A 126 9.58 5.11 -5.88
CA LEU A 126 8.57 5.86 -6.63
C LEU A 126 7.58 6.56 -5.70
N ALA A 127 7.08 5.87 -4.67
CA ALA A 127 6.14 6.44 -3.72
C ALA A 127 6.76 7.63 -2.95
N LEU A 128 8.05 7.56 -2.59
CA LEU A 128 8.77 8.68 -1.97
C LEU A 128 8.95 9.86 -2.94
N VAL A 129 9.28 9.63 -4.21
CA VAL A 129 9.38 10.67 -5.23
C VAL A 129 8.04 11.35 -5.47
N VAL A 130 6.98 10.56 -5.65
CA VAL A 130 5.60 11.05 -5.79
C VAL A 130 5.22 11.88 -4.56
N THR A 131 5.51 11.38 -3.36
CA THR A 131 5.21 12.07 -2.11
C THR A 131 5.87 13.44 -2.03
N HIS A 132 7.18 13.49 -2.32
CA HIS A 132 7.96 14.72 -2.32
C HIS A 132 7.41 15.75 -3.32
N ARG A 133 7.14 15.31 -4.57
CA ARG A 133 6.72 16.18 -5.67
C ARG A 133 5.30 16.72 -5.46
N LEU A 134 4.37 15.88 -5.05
CA LEU A 134 2.99 16.29 -4.78
C LEU A 134 2.87 17.18 -3.54
N ARG A 135 3.68 16.95 -2.49
CA ARG A 135 3.76 17.90 -1.36
C ARG A 135 4.23 19.28 -1.79
N LYS A 136 5.23 19.34 -2.67
CA LYS A 136 5.73 20.62 -3.22
C LYS A 136 4.68 21.32 -4.06
N LEU A 137 3.83 20.57 -4.78
CA LEU A 137 2.74 21.10 -5.59
C LEU A 137 1.55 21.61 -4.75
N GLY A 138 1.36 21.09 -3.53
CA GLY A 138 0.27 21.46 -2.64
C GLY A 138 -1.08 20.92 -3.15
N VAL A 139 -1.34 19.63 -2.90
CA VAL A 139 -2.55 18.92 -3.34
C VAL A 139 -3.48 18.55 -2.17
N ALA A 140 -3.45 19.33 -1.10
CA ALA A 140 -4.18 19.04 0.12
C ALA A 140 -5.70 18.95 -0.12
N GLY A 141 -6.29 17.78 0.16
CA GLY A 141 -7.73 17.53 0.00
C GLY A 141 -8.19 17.26 -1.44
N GLU A 142 -7.30 17.35 -2.42
CA GLU A 142 -7.63 17.09 -3.82
C GLU A 142 -7.49 15.60 -4.16
N PHE A 143 -8.01 15.22 -5.32
CA PHE A 143 -7.88 13.87 -5.86
C PHE A 143 -6.64 13.82 -6.75
N VAL A 144 -5.93 12.70 -6.71
CA VAL A 144 -4.80 12.42 -7.60
C VAL A 144 -5.18 11.23 -8.47
N GLU A 145 -4.95 11.34 -9.77
CA GLU A 145 -5.12 10.24 -10.72
C GLU A 145 -3.82 10.03 -11.49
N PHE A 146 -3.36 8.78 -11.56
CA PHE A 146 -2.14 8.40 -12.27
C PHE A 146 -2.49 7.92 -13.68
N TYR A 147 -1.82 8.48 -14.69
CA TYR A 147 -2.07 8.17 -16.10
C TYR A 147 -0.78 8.17 -16.93
N GLY A 148 -0.90 7.84 -18.21
CA GLY A 148 0.21 7.81 -19.17
C GLY A 148 0.94 6.46 -19.26
N PRO A 149 1.84 6.31 -20.25
CA PRO A 149 2.38 5.01 -20.65
C PRO A 149 3.22 4.33 -19.56
N GLY A 150 3.78 5.09 -18.62
CA GLY A 150 4.54 4.54 -17.49
C GLY A 150 3.69 3.69 -16.54
N VAL A 151 2.38 3.98 -16.42
CA VAL A 151 1.45 3.20 -15.56
C VAL A 151 1.41 1.73 -15.98
N SER A 152 1.40 1.44 -17.29
CA SER A 152 1.39 0.08 -17.82
C SER A 152 2.68 -0.69 -17.54
N THR A 153 3.74 -0.04 -17.04
CA THR A 153 4.99 -0.71 -16.66
C THR A 153 5.02 -1.14 -15.19
N LEU A 154 4.07 -0.65 -14.38
CA LEU A 154 3.96 -0.92 -12.94
C LEU A 154 2.98 -2.06 -12.68
N THR A 155 3.31 -2.95 -11.73
CA THR A 155 2.35 -3.95 -11.26
C THR A 155 1.30 -3.31 -10.36
N ALA A 156 0.18 -4.01 -10.11
CA ALA A 156 -0.80 -3.57 -9.11
C ALA A 156 -0.18 -3.39 -7.71
N GLY A 157 0.80 -4.22 -7.34
CA GLY A 157 1.57 -4.07 -6.11
C GLY A 157 2.32 -2.73 -6.08
N ASP A 158 3.05 -2.41 -7.15
CA ASP A 158 3.78 -1.14 -7.28
C ASP A 158 2.83 0.07 -7.14
N ARG A 159 1.65 -0.02 -7.78
CA ARG A 159 0.60 1.02 -7.71
C ARG A 159 0.00 1.15 -6.32
N ALA A 160 -0.26 0.04 -5.63
CA ALA A 160 -0.79 0.03 -4.27
C ALA A 160 0.16 0.71 -3.28
N VAL A 161 1.48 0.53 -3.44
CA VAL A 161 2.50 1.23 -2.62
C VAL A 161 2.39 2.74 -2.80
N VAL A 162 2.27 3.22 -4.04
CA VAL A 162 2.13 4.66 -4.34
C VAL A 162 0.79 5.22 -3.85
N ALA A 163 -0.30 4.48 -4.07
CA ALA A 163 -1.64 4.88 -3.65
C ALA A 163 -1.78 4.92 -2.12
N ASN A 164 -1.14 3.99 -1.41
CA ASN A 164 -1.09 3.94 0.04
C ASN A 164 -0.60 5.26 0.65
N MET A 165 0.40 5.89 0.03
CA MET A 165 1.02 7.13 0.53
C MET A 165 0.19 8.41 0.30
N ALA A 166 -1.07 8.30 -0.13
CA ALA A 166 -1.94 9.47 -0.33
C ALA A 166 -2.01 10.45 0.84
N PRO A 167 -2.16 9.99 2.10
CA PRO A 167 -2.10 10.87 3.26
C PRO A 167 -0.77 11.61 3.37
N GLU A 168 0.35 10.95 3.06
CA GLU A 168 1.69 11.52 3.12
C GLU A 168 1.92 12.60 2.08
N TYR A 169 1.30 12.56 0.89
CA TYR A 169 1.27 13.70 -0.03
C TYR A 169 0.10 14.67 0.14
N GLY A 170 -0.85 14.33 1.01
CA GLY A 170 -1.96 15.20 1.41
C GLY A 170 -3.18 15.13 0.50
N ALA A 171 -3.17 14.26 -0.52
CA ALA A 171 -4.36 14.03 -1.31
C ALA A 171 -5.39 13.23 -0.51
N THR A 172 -6.66 13.38 -0.86
CA THR A 172 -7.72 12.51 -0.33
C THR A 172 -7.54 11.07 -0.81
N THR A 173 -7.07 10.92 -2.05
CA THR A 173 -6.94 9.65 -2.74
C THR A 173 -5.85 9.73 -3.81
N GLY A 174 -5.26 8.59 -4.17
CA GLY A 174 -4.37 8.43 -5.33
C GLY A 174 -4.82 7.25 -6.17
N TYR A 175 -5.45 7.50 -7.31
CA TYR A 175 -6.17 6.51 -8.11
C TYR A 175 -5.37 6.00 -9.31
N PHE A 176 -5.31 4.67 -9.46
CA PHE A 176 -4.83 4.02 -10.67
C PHE A 176 -6.01 3.32 -11.39
N PRO A 177 -6.26 3.65 -12.67
CA PRO A 177 -7.36 3.03 -13.41
C PRO A 177 -7.21 1.51 -13.61
N ILE A 178 -8.32 0.84 -13.91
CA ILE A 178 -8.39 -0.62 -14.11
C ILE A 178 -7.72 -0.97 -15.44
N ASP A 179 -6.75 -1.89 -15.41
CA ASP A 179 -6.07 -2.38 -16.61
C ASP A 179 -5.68 -3.86 -16.52
N ALA A 180 -4.85 -4.33 -17.46
CA ALA A 180 -4.36 -5.71 -17.47
C ALA A 180 -3.58 -6.11 -16.20
N ALA A 181 -2.84 -5.18 -15.58
CA ALA A 181 -2.12 -5.47 -14.33
C ALA A 181 -3.08 -5.62 -13.15
N THR A 182 -4.22 -4.92 -13.15
CA THR A 182 -5.31 -5.16 -12.20
C THR A 182 -5.84 -6.59 -12.35
N LEU A 183 -6.16 -7.02 -13.57
CA LEU A 183 -6.67 -8.38 -13.81
C LEU A 183 -5.66 -9.46 -13.41
N GLU A 184 -4.38 -9.25 -13.72
CA GLU A 184 -3.32 -10.17 -13.31
C GLU A 184 -3.17 -10.26 -11.80
N TYR A 185 -3.32 -9.14 -11.09
CA TYR A 185 -3.32 -9.15 -9.63
C TYR A 185 -4.50 -9.95 -9.07
N LEU A 186 -5.71 -9.74 -9.59
CA LEU A 186 -6.89 -10.51 -9.18
C LEU A 186 -6.68 -12.01 -9.41
N ARG A 187 -6.10 -12.41 -10.54
CA ARG A 187 -5.74 -13.81 -10.82
C ARG A 187 -4.72 -14.35 -9.84
N SER A 188 -3.61 -13.62 -9.62
CA SER A 188 -2.51 -14.06 -8.75
C SER A 188 -2.93 -14.23 -7.28
N THR A 189 -4.00 -13.55 -6.88
CA THR A 189 -4.59 -13.62 -5.54
C THR A 189 -5.78 -14.56 -5.44
N GLY A 190 -6.07 -15.33 -6.51
CA GLY A 190 -7.05 -16.41 -6.50
C GLY A 190 -8.50 -15.98 -6.71
N ARG A 191 -8.76 -14.79 -7.29
CA ARG A 191 -10.12 -14.46 -7.77
C ARG A 191 -10.50 -15.39 -8.91
N SER A 192 -11.79 -15.71 -9.01
CA SER A 192 -12.29 -16.58 -10.07
C SER A 192 -12.24 -15.90 -11.43
N GLU A 193 -12.09 -16.68 -12.51
CA GLU A 193 -12.07 -16.14 -13.87
C GLU A 193 -13.41 -15.48 -14.23
N GLU A 194 -14.54 -15.88 -13.64
CA GLU A 194 -15.82 -15.18 -13.84
C GLU A 194 -15.79 -13.77 -13.26
N ALA A 195 -15.22 -13.58 -12.07
CA ALA A 195 -15.07 -12.26 -11.46
C ALA A 195 -14.13 -11.37 -12.29
N ILE A 196 -13.03 -11.93 -12.78
CA ILE A 196 -12.05 -11.21 -13.63
C ILE A 196 -12.71 -10.78 -14.95
N ALA A 197 -13.45 -11.67 -15.60
CA ALA A 197 -14.17 -11.37 -16.84
C ALA A 197 -15.27 -10.31 -16.63
N LEU A 198 -15.94 -10.33 -15.47
CA LEU A 198 -16.90 -9.29 -15.09
C LEU A 198 -16.21 -7.92 -14.96
N VAL A 199 -15.09 -7.84 -14.25
CA VAL A 199 -14.31 -6.60 -14.08
C VAL A 199 -13.86 -6.04 -15.42
N GLU A 200 -13.25 -6.86 -16.28
CA GLU A 200 -12.80 -6.43 -17.61
C GLU A 200 -13.97 -5.96 -18.48
N GLY A 201 -15.02 -6.78 -18.57
CA GLY A 201 -16.18 -6.48 -19.40
C GLY A 201 -16.91 -5.21 -18.94
N TYR A 202 -17.03 -5.02 -17.62
CA TYR A 202 -17.60 -3.81 -17.04
C TYR A 202 -16.74 -2.59 -17.38
N ALA A 203 -15.45 -2.60 -17.03
CA ALA A 203 -14.56 -1.46 -17.21
C ALA A 203 -14.47 -1.00 -18.67
N ARG A 204 -14.43 -1.95 -19.63
CA ARG A 204 -14.42 -1.62 -21.07
C ARG A 204 -15.73 -1.01 -21.55
N ARG A 205 -16.88 -1.45 -21.03
CA ARG A 205 -18.21 -0.92 -21.41
C ARG A 205 -18.52 0.44 -20.79
N THR A 206 -17.93 0.73 -19.64
CA THR A 206 -18.17 1.98 -18.89
C THR A 206 -17.08 3.03 -19.08
N SER A 207 -16.10 2.78 -19.96
CA SER A 207 -14.95 3.66 -20.20
C SER A 207 -14.11 3.91 -18.94
N LEU A 208 -14.06 2.92 -18.03
CA LEU A 208 -13.17 2.90 -16.86
C LEU A 208 -11.91 2.07 -17.09
N TRP A 209 -11.82 1.40 -18.24
CA TRP A 209 -10.62 0.68 -18.65
C TRP A 209 -9.53 1.68 -19.05
N PHE A 210 -8.33 1.49 -18.50
CA PHE A 210 -7.18 2.34 -18.77
C PHE A 210 -6.70 2.25 -20.22
N ASP A 211 -6.48 3.40 -20.85
CA ASP A 211 -5.72 3.52 -22.10
C ASP A 211 -4.46 4.39 -21.87
N PRO A 212 -3.25 3.85 -22.09
CA PRO A 212 -2.00 4.59 -21.90
C PRO A 212 -1.79 5.78 -22.84
N VAL A 213 -2.52 5.86 -23.96
CA VAL A 213 -2.41 7.00 -24.90
C VAL A 213 -3.47 8.08 -24.66
N GLU A 214 -4.50 7.78 -23.88
CA GLU A 214 -5.49 8.78 -23.50
C GLU A 214 -4.89 9.82 -22.56
N SER A 215 -5.38 11.06 -22.69
CA SER A 215 -4.97 12.19 -21.85
C SER A 215 -6.21 12.89 -21.33
N PRO A 216 -6.76 12.44 -20.18
CA PRO A 216 -7.89 13.10 -19.55
C PRO A 216 -7.58 14.56 -19.19
N VAL A 217 -8.64 15.36 -19.02
CA VAL A 217 -8.52 16.77 -18.64
C VAL A 217 -8.40 16.86 -17.12
N TYR A 218 -7.23 17.28 -16.65
CA TYR A 218 -6.95 17.48 -15.22
C TYR A 218 -6.79 18.95 -14.88
N THR A 219 -7.10 19.32 -13.64
CA THR A 219 -6.95 20.69 -13.13
C THR A 219 -5.49 21.14 -13.17
N ARG A 220 -4.59 20.24 -12.79
CA ARG A 220 -3.13 20.42 -12.87
C ARG A 220 -2.50 19.10 -13.25
N VAL A 221 -1.36 19.18 -13.93
CA VAL A 221 -0.57 18.01 -14.33
C VAL A 221 0.81 18.07 -13.70
N LEU A 222 1.25 16.93 -13.15
CA LEU A 222 2.61 16.67 -12.73
C LEU A 222 3.17 15.55 -13.59
N GLU A 223 4.29 15.77 -14.25
CA GLU A 223 4.99 14.73 -15.01
C GLU A 223 6.13 14.12 -14.19
N ILE A 224 6.25 12.80 -14.26
CA ILE A 224 7.33 12.02 -13.65
C ILE A 224 7.82 10.99 -14.68
N ASP A 225 9.08 11.11 -15.08
CA ASP A 225 9.76 10.05 -15.82
C ASP A 225 10.25 8.98 -14.82
N LEU A 226 9.69 7.78 -14.95
CA LEU A 226 10.08 6.65 -14.11
C LEU A 226 11.55 6.29 -14.29
N ALA A 227 12.17 6.57 -15.44
CA ALA A 227 13.59 6.30 -15.67
C ALA A 227 14.53 7.18 -14.83
N GLU A 228 14.05 8.34 -14.36
CA GLU A 228 14.80 9.26 -13.49
C GLU A 228 14.66 8.94 -12.00
N VAL A 229 13.78 8.01 -11.63
CA VAL A 229 13.60 7.58 -10.24
C VAL A 229 14.80 6.73 -9.83
N GLY A 230 15.59 7.23 -8.88
CA GLY A 230 16.67 6.49 -8.22
C GLY A 230 16.25 5.78 -6.92
N MET A 231 17.21 5.21 -6.20
CA MET A 231 16.99 4.67 -4.85
C MET A 231 17.02 5.79 -3.81
N HIS A 232 16.00 5.87 -2.97
CA HIS A 232 15.80 6.99 -2.05
C HIS A 232 15.60 6.55 -0.61
N VAL A 233 15.81 7.51 0.29
CA VAL A 233 15.37 7.45 1.69
C VAL A 233 14.60 8.73 2.00
N ALA A 234 13.65 8.64 2.93
CA ALA A 234 12.92 9.80 3.41
C ALA A 234 13.13 10.01 4.91
N GLY A 235 13.25 11.27 5.30
CA GLY A 235 13.47 11.66 6.69
C GLY A 235 14.49 12.79 6.79
N PRO A 236 14.97 13.09 8.00
CA PRO A 236 14.87 12.30 9.22
C PRO A 236 13.57 12.56 10.01
N ARG A 237 12.78 13.56 9.63
CA ARG A 237 11.62 14.01 10.43
C ARG A 237 10.28 13.87 9.71
N ARG A 238 10.25 13.93 8.37
CA ARG A 238 9.00 13.91 7.61
C ARG A 238 9.10 13.01 6.37
N PRO A 239 8.00 12.35 5.94
CA PRO A 239 7.99 11.47 4.77
C PRO A 239 8.35 12.14 3.44
N GLN A 240 8.15 13.45 3.31
CA GLN A 240 8.47 14.22 2.11
C GLN A 240 9.91 14.75 2.06
N ASP A 241 10.70 14.54 3.11
CA ASP A 241 12.11 14.93 3.18
C ASP A 241 12.94 13.89 2.39
N LEU A 242 12.92 14.00 1.06
CA LEU A 242 13.53 13.05 0.13
C LEU A 242 15.03 13.25 0.00
N HIS A 243 15.78 12.16 0.09
CA HIS A 243 17.22 12.12 -0.08
C HIS A 243 17.63 10.92 -0.93
N GLN A 244 18.78 11.02 -1.61
CA GLN A 244 19.40 9.84 -2.21
C GLN A 244 19.88 8.89 -1.10
N PHE A 245 19.84 7.58 -1.32
CA PHE A 245 20.16 6.62 -0.25
C PHE A 245 21.58 6.79 0.32
N TRP A 246 22.56 7.20 -0.50
CA TRP A 246 23.94 7.45 -0.08
C TRP A 246 24.10 8.73 0.78
N GLU A 247 23.10 9.61 0.82
CA GLU A 247 23.13 10.84 1.62
C GLU A 247 22.73 10.61 3.08
N THR A 248 22.30 9.40 3.45
CA THR A 248 21.88 9.04 4.81
C THR A 248 22.90 9.48 5.87
N GLY A 249 24.19 9.14 5.68
CA GLY A 249 25.25 9.52 6.62
C GLY A 249 25.40 11.04 6.78
N PRO A 250 25.61 11.80 5.70
CA PRO A 250 25.61 13.27 5.73
C PRO A 250 24.37 13.90 6.38
N VAL A 251 23.16 13.39 6.11
CA VAL A 251 21.90 13.91 6.66
C VAL A 251 21.84 13.70 8.16
N LEU A 252 22.19 12.51 8.66
CA LEU A 252 22.18 12.21 10.09
C LEU A 252 23.20 13.05 10.86
N ARG A 253 24.41 13.26 10.32
CA ARG A 253 25.44 14.10 10.97
C ARG A 253 24.99 15.54 11.21
N LYS A 254 24.14 16.11 10.36
CA LYS A 254 23.64 17.48 10.51
C LYS A 254 22.64 17.64 11.67
N LEU A 255 22.02 16.55 12.13
CA LEU A 255 21.01 16.60 13.20
C LEU A 255 21.60 16.71 14.61
N GLU A 256 22.77 16.12 14.85
CA GLU A 256 23.28 15.86 16.21
C GLU A 256 24.49 16.72 16.63
N GLY A 257 24.87 17.75 15.86
CA GLY A 257 25.88 18.71 16.31
C GLY A 257 27.30 18.16 16.50
N GLY A 258 27.62 16.96 15.97
CA GLY A 258 29.00 16.56 15.68
C GLY A 258 29.60 15.36 16.45
N ALA A 259 28.91 14.76 17.42
CA ALA A 259 29.40 13.54 18.08
C ALA A 259 28.46 12.36 17.79
N GLN A 260 28.83 11.45 16.87
CA GLN A 260 28.03 10.27 16.58
C GLN A 260 28.88 9.01 16.37
N ALA A 261 28.34 7.88 16.82
CA ALA A 261 28.84 6.54 16.51
C ALA A 261 28.85 6.28 15.00
N ALA A 262 29.75 5.41 14.53
CA ALA A 262 29.95 5.14 13.10
C ALA A 262 28.67 4.70 12.34
N HIS A 263 27.72 4.06 13.05
CA HIS A 263 26.46 3.55 12.49
C HIS A 263 25.30 3.74 13.48
N PRO A 264 24.56 4.86 13.45
CA PRO A 264 23.56 5.20 14.46
C PRO A 264 22.17 4.55 14.23
N ILE A 265 22.14 3.30 13.76
CA ILE A 265 20.87 2.60 13.54
C ILE A 265 20.55 1.75 14.76
N ALA A 266 19.64 2.22 15.61
CA ALA A 266 19.16 1.43 16.76
C ALA A 266 18.01 0.48 16.42
N ILE A 267 17.26 0.78 15.34
CA ILE A 267 16.07 0.02 14.93
C ILE A 267 16.08 -0.15 13.41
N ALA A 268 15.88 -1.38 12.93
CA ALA A 268 15.66 -1.69 11.53
C ALA A 268 14.42 -2.59 11.40
N ALA A 269 13.32 -2.05 10.88
CA ALA A 269 12.05 -2.75 10.81
C ALA A 269 11.52 -2.83 9.37
N ILE A 270 11.30 -4.05 8.88
CA ILE A 270 10.57 -4.31 7.64
C ILE A 270 9.10 -4.50 8.03
N THR A 271 8.31 -3.45 7.87
CA THR A 271 6.93 -3.36 8.37
C THR A 271 6.06 -2.50 7.45
N SER A 272 4.83 -2.22 7.87
CA SER A 272 3.79 -1.47 7.17
C SER A 272 3.19 -2.17 5.96
N CYS A 273 1.88 -2.02 5.79
CA CYS A 273 1.16 -2.44 4.59
C CYS A 273 1.75 -1.84 3.31
N THR A 274 2.38 -0.66 3.38
CA THR A 274 3.02 0.00 2.24
C THR A 274 4.01 -0.90 1.53
N ASN A 275 4.86 -1.63 2.27
CA ASN A 275 5.94 -2.43 1.68
C ASN A 275 5.75 -3.94 1.83
N THR A 276 4.99 -4.39 2.84
CA THR A 276 4.88 -5.83 3.15
C THR A 276 3.66 -6.50 2.54
N SER A 277 2.89 -5.76 1.73
CA SER A 277 1.77 -6.26 0.92
C SER A 277 2.19 -6.72 -0.48
N ASP A 278 3.29 -6.19 -1.01
CA ASP A 278 3.87 -6.64 -2.28
C ASP A 278 4.95 -7.70 -1.99
N PRO A 279 4.71 -8.98 -2.36
CA PRO A 279 5.71 -10.03 -2.19
C PRO A 279 7.05 -9.72 -2.85
N ARG A 280 7.09 -8.91 -3.92
CA ARG A 280 8.33 -8.56 -4.64
C ARG A 280 9.29 -7.78 -3.75
N LEU A 281 8.79 -6.89 -2.89
CA LEU A 281 9.61 -6.10 -1.97
C LEU A 281 10.20 -6.98 -0.86
N LEU A 282 9.40 -7.92 -0.34
CA LEU A 282 9.87 -8.89 0.66
C LEU A 282 10.89 -9.87 0.05
N VAL A 283 10.66 -10.31 -1.19
CA VAL A 283 11.63 -11.14 -1.93
C VAL A 283 12.92 -10.37 -2.18
N ALA A 284 12.85 -9.10 -2.57
CA ALA A 284 14.04 -8.26 -2.74
C ALA A 284 14.85 -8.16 -1.43
N ALA A 285 14.17 -7.91 -0.29
CA ALA A 285 14.81 -7.90 1.02
C ALA A 285 15.47 -9.25 1.36
N GLY A 286 14.77 -10.36 1.11
CA GLY A 286 15.31 -11.70 1.32
C GLY A 286 16.54 -12.00 0.45
N LEU A 287 16.54 -11.58 -0.82
CA LEU A 287 17.67 -11.77 -1.72
C LEU A 287 18.90 -10.95 -1.28
N VAL A 288 18.68 -9.75 -0.75
CA VAL A 288 19.76 -8.96 -0.12
C VAL A 288 20.30 -9.70 1.11
N ALA A 289 19.42 -10.22 1.97
CA ALA A 289 19.81 -10.98 3.16
C ALA A 289 20.63 -12.23 2.81
N ARG A 290 20.18 -12.99 1.80
CA ARG A 290 20.89 -14.17 1.28
C ARG A 290 22.30 -13.83 0.83
N LYS A 291 22.45 -12.73 0.08
CA LYS A 291 23.75 -12.29 -0.42
C LYS A 291 24.66 -11.80 0.71
N ALA A 292 24.10 -11.04 1.67
CA ALA A 292 24.84 -10.60 2.86
C ALA A 292 25.36 -11.80 3.66
N ARG A 293 24.53 -12.81 3.88
CA ARG A 293 24.91 -14.06 4.54
C ARG A 293 26.00 -14.82 3.77
N ALA A 294 25.88 -14.91 2.44
CA ALA A 294 26.92 -15.55 1.60
C ALA A 294 28.28 -14.82 1.67
N LEU A 295 28.28 -13.53 2.00
CA LEU A 295 29.47 -12.71 2.20
C LEU A 295 29.96 -12.70 3.66
N GLY A 296 29.30 -13.42 4.58
CA GLY A 296 29.63 -13.42 6.00
C GLY A 296 29.34 -12.09 6.71
N LEU A 297 28.42 -11.28 6.17
CA LEU A 297 28.00 -10.03 6.80
C LEU A 297 26.98 -10.30 7.90
N GLU A 298 27.12 -9.57 9.01
CA GLU A 298 26.24 -9.66 10.17
C GLU A 298 25.68 -8.28 10.53
N VAL A 299 24.53 -8.26 11.21
CA VAL A 299 23.95 -7.04 11.76
C VAL A 299 24.66 -6.72 13.08
N PRO A 300 25.10 -5.47 13.31
CA PRO A 300 25.78 -5.10 14.56
C PRO A 300 24.96 -5.39 15.82
N GLU A 301 25.66 -5.77 16.90
CA GLU A 301 25.04 -5.98 18.21
C GLU A 301 24.39 -4.68 18.72
N GLY A 302 23.12 -4.79 19.16
CA GLY A 302 22.33 -3.65 19.65
C GLY A 302 21.35 -3.05 18.64
N VAL A 303 21.40 -3.43 17.36
CA VAL A 303 20.36 -3.07 16.39
C VAL A 303 19.12 -3.93 16.62
N LYS A 304 17.98 -3.31 16.90
CA LYS A 304 16.70 -4.02 17.02
C LYS A 304 16.07 -4.25 15.65
N THR A 305 16.24 -5.45 15.12
CA THR A 305 15.67 -5.91 13.86
C THR A 305 14.25 -6.49 14.04
N SER A 306 13.40 -6.37 13.02
CA SER A 306 12.07 -7.01 13.01
C SER A 306 11.46 -7.09 11.62
N LEU A 307 10.66 -8.13 11.37
CA LEU A 307 9.87 -8.32 10.16
C LEU A 307 8.39 -8.55 10.53
N ALA A 308 7.48 -7.76 9.93
CA ALA A 308 6.03 -7.89 10.09
C ALA A 308 5.35 -7.96 8.71
N PRO A 309 5.18 -9.17 8.14
CA PRO A 309 4.54 -9.35 6.84
C PRO A 309 3.09 -8.82 6.84
N GLY A 310 2.64 -8.31 5.69
CA GLY A 310 1.31 -7.69 5.59
C GLY A 310 0.16 -8.69 5.66
N SER A 311 0.43 -9.96 5.36
CA SER A 311 -0.52 -11.06 5.38
C SER A 311 0.17 -12.40 5.67
N PRO A 312 -0.59 -13.44 6.09
CA PRO A 312 -0.09 -14.81 6.14
C PRO A 312 0.37 -15.35 4.79
N ALA A 313 -0.11 -14.79 3.66
CA ALA A 313 0.38 -15.17 2.34
C ALA A 313 1.82 -14.69 2.12
N ALA A 314 2.13 -13.45 2.48
CA ALA A 314 3.48 -12.89 2.43
C ALA A 314 4.50 -13.73 3.22
N ALA A 315 4.15 -14.15 4.44
CA ALA A 315 4.99 -15.04 5.24
C ALA A 315 5.25 -16.40 4.54
N ARG A 316 4.21 -17.00 3.96
CA ARG A 316 4.32 -18.28 3.23
C ARG A 316 5.16 -18.16 1.94
N TYR A 317 5.17 -17.01 1.27
CA TYR A 317 6.06 -16.79 0.13
C TYR A 317 7.53 -16.82 0.54
N LEU A 318 7.88 -16.18 1.66
CA LEU A 318 9.24 -16.20 2.20
C LEU A 318 9.68 -17.60 2.62
N GLU A 319 8.81 -18.32 3.32
CA GLU A 319 9.05 -19.71 3.73
C GLU A 319 9.27 -20.63 2.52
N ARG A 320 8.37 -20.60 1.53
CA ARG A 320 8.48 -21.46 0.33
C ARG A 320 9.70 -21.17 -0.53
N SER A 321 10.22 -19.94 -0.50
CA SER A 321 11.42 -19.54 -1.23
C SER A 321 12.72 -19.75 -0.43
N GLY A 322 12.60 -20.15 0.85
CA GLY A 322 13.71 -20.26 1.79
C GLY A 322 14.35 -18.92 2.17
N LEU A 323 13.68 -17.80 1.87
CA LEU A 323 14.18 -16.45 2.14
C LEU A 323 13.90 -16.01 3.58
N ASP A 324 12.95 -16.65 4.26
CA ASP A 324 12.67 -16.45 5.68
C ASP A 324 13.90 -16.79 6.54
N GLN A 325 14.61 -17.88 6.23
CA GLN A 325 15.83 -18.29 6.94
C GLN A 325 16.99 -17.31 6.72
N ASP A 326 17.11 -16.80 5.49
CA ASP A 326 18.12 -15.81 5.15
C ASP A 326 17.88 -14.49 5.92
N LEU A 327 16.62 -14.05 6.02
CA LEU A 327 16.21 -12.90 6.82
C LEU A 327 16.42 -13.12 8.33
N ALA A 328 15.99 -14.27 8.85
CA ALA A 328 16.12 -14.64 10.26
C ALA A 328 17.59 -14.71 10.71
N THR A 329 18.50 -15.18 9.85
CA THR A 329 19.95 -15.20 10.14
C THR A 329 20.49 -13.79 10.43
N LEU A 330 19.91 -12.76 9.84
CA LEU A 330 20.24 -11.35 10.09
C LEU A 330 19.35 -10.70 11.16
N GLY A 331 18.60 -11.50 11.93
CA GLY A 331 17.72 -11.04 13.00
C GLY A 331 16.35 -10.53 12.54
N PHE A 332 15.98 -10.66 11.28
CA PHE A 332 14.67 -10.25 10.75
C PHE A 332 13.63 -11.38 10.86
N ASP A 333 13.50 -11.97 12.06
CA ASP A 333 12.44 -12.93 12.36
C ASP A 333 11.06 -12.30 12.26
N ILE A 334 10.06 -13.11 11.89
CA ILE A 334 8.66 -12.69 11.87
C ILE A 334 8.18 -12.44 13.30
N VAL A 335 7.88 -11.18 13.63
CA VAL A 335 7.52 -10.76 14.97
C VAL A 335 6.01 -10.71 15.22
N GLY A 336 5.19 -10.66 14.16
CA GLY A 336 3.74 -10.53 14.22
C GLY A 336 3.14 -10.60 12.83
#